data_AF-A0A5B6WPW3-F1
#
_entry.id   AF-A0A5B6WPW3-F1
#
_cell.length_a   1.000
_cell.length_b   1.000
_cell.length_c   1.000
_cell.angle_alpha   90.00
_cell.angle_beta   90.00
_cell.angle_gamma   90.00
#
_symmetry.space_group_name_H-M   'P 1'
#
loop_
_entity.id
_entity.type
_entity.pdbx_description
1 polymer ?
#
loop_
_entity_poly.entity_id
_entity_poly.type
_entity_poly.pdbx_seq_one_letter_code
_entity_poly.pdbx_strand_id
1 'polypeptide(L)'
;MKYRSPVLGVGFTGSLATTCPKQGDHRFHLSTRTSDRHWASTVTLSKGLRSRDQEEKVSSYFLLKAIANACKVSSTFDSELTESDVVADECERLFDEDKELEQLINGQICFKVYPFSSGMYGNCFAETDKSNGDRKIILPGSFNPLHDGHLKLLEAATSICGDGYPCFELSAINADKPPLSIPQIKERVMQFEKIGEASYFYKLSEVLMYMWWQF
;
A
#
# COMPACT_ATOMS: atom_id res chain seq x y z
N MET A 1 -0.19 16.32 -6.37
CA MET A 1 -0.12 14.86 -6.68
C MET A 1 0.41 14.17 -5.43
N LYS A 2 -0.35 13.21 -4.86
CA LYS A 2 0.02 12.49 -3.62
C LYS A 2 1.02 11.39 -3.95
N TYR A 3 2.31 11.64 -3.72
CA TYR A 3 3.36 10.64 -3.94
C TYR A 3 3.44 9.68 -2.74
N ARG A 4 2.59 8.65 -2.76
CA ARG A 4 2.94 7.35 -2.15
C ARG A 4 4.01 6.74 -3.07
N SER A 5 4.83 5.82 -2.57
CA SER A 5 5.26 4.72 -3.43
C SER A 5 4.16 3.67 -3.25
N PRO A 6 3.03 3.75 -4.01
CA PRO A 6 1.90 2.87 -3.80
C PRO A 6 2.33 1.47 -4.19
N VAL A 7 2.56 0.62 -3.19
CA VAL A 7 2.73 -0.80 -3.45
C VAL A 7 1.35 -1.34 -3.81
N LEU A 8 1.26 -1.98 -4.97
CA LEU A 8 0.10 -2.73 -5.41
C LEU A 8 0.45 -4.22 -5.34
N GLY A 9 -0.27 -4.96 -4.50
CA GLY A 9 -0.25 -6.42 -4.53
C GLY A 9 -1.13 -6.91 -5.67
N VAL A 10 -0.62 -7.83 -6.49
CA VAL A 10 -1.36 -8.44 -7.59
C VAL A 10 -1.19 -9.96 -7.52
N GLY A 11 -2.31 -10.69 -7.53
CA GLY A 11 -2.34 -12.14 -7.63
C GLY A 11 -3.08 -12.56 -8.89
N PHE A 12 -2.50 -13.44 -9.69
CA PHE A 12 -3.14 -13.99 -10.87
C PHE A 12 -2.85 -15.48 -10.96
N THR A 13 -3.90 -16.28 -11.16
CA THR A 13 -3.77 -17.72 -11.38
C THR A 13 -4.87 -18.19 -12.32
N GLY A 14 -4.60 -19.17 -13.17
CA GLY A 14 -5.60 -19.65 -14.10
C GLY A 14 -5.20 -20.90 -14.85
N SER A 15 -6.21 -21.55 -15.41
CA SER A 15 -6.06 -22.65 -16.36
C SER A 15 -6.67 -22.21 -17.68
N LEU A 16 -5.82 -21.92 -18.65
CA LEU A 16 -6.21 -21.55 -20.02
C LEU A 16 -6.16 -22.77 -20.95
N ALA A 17 -6.55 -22.59 -22.21
CA ALA A 17 -6.45 -23.59 -23.25
C ALA A 17 -5.02 -24.14 -23.37
N THR A 18 -4.93 -25.42 -23.72
CA THR A 18 -3.68 -26.13 -23.99
C THR A 18 -3.82 -26.95 -25.26
N THR A 19 -2.70 -27.46 -25.78
CA THR A 19 -2.69 -28.32 -26.99
C THR A 19 -3.61 -29.53 -26.86
N CYS A 20 -3.67 -30.13 -25.66
CA CYS A 20 -4.66 -31.16 -25.35
C CYS A 20 -5.92 -30.53 -24.73
N PRO A 21 -7.13 -30.91 -25.16
CA PRO A 21 -8.38 -30.41 -24.57
C PRO A 21 -8.47 -30.73 -23.08
N LYS A 22 -8.83 -29.73 -22.27
CA LYS A 22 -9.06 -29.89 -20.83
C LYS A 22 -10.51 -30.21 -20.52
N GLN A 23 -10.72 -31.13 -19.58
CA GLN A 23 -12.06 -31.41 -19.04
C GLN A 23 -12.60 -30.23 -18.22
N GLY A 24 -11.75 -29.58 -17.40
CA GLY A 24 -12.11 -28.40 -16.61
C GLY A 24 -12.23 -27.11 -17.42
N ASP A 25 -12.92 -26.12 -16.87
CA ASP A 25 -13.16 -24.83 -17.52
C ASP A 25 -11.87 -24.05 -17.80
N HIS A 26 -11.90 -23.23 -18.85
CA HIS A 26 -10.85 -22.25 -19.09
C HIS A 26 -11.16 -21.06 -18.18
N ARG A 27 -10.45 -20.94 -17.06
CA ARG A 27 -10.80 -19.98 -16.00
C ARG A 27 -9.55 -19.39 -15.38
N PHE A 28 -9.62 -18.11 -15.07
CA PHE A 28 -8.60 -17.44 -14.29
C PHE A 28 -9.21 -16.66 -13.12
N HIS A 29 -8.38 -16.43 -12.11
CA HIS A 29 -8.67 -15.70 -10.89
C HIS A 29 -7.64 -14.59 -10.78
N LEU A 30 -8.12 -13.39 -10.47
CA LEU A 30 -7.32 -12.19 -10.32
C LEU A 30 -7.67 -11.52 -9.00
N SER A 31 -6.66 -11.05 -8.27
CA SER A 31 -6.84 -10.18 -7.12
C SER A 31 -5.85 -9.01 -7.14
N THR A 32 -6.29 -7.86 -6.65
CA THR A 32 -5.49 -6.67 -6.43
C THR A 32 -5.68 -6.17 -5.00
N ARG A 33 -4.59 -5.69 -4.38
CA ARG A 33 -4.59 -5.17 -3.01
C ARG A 33 -3.76 -3.89 -2.93
N THR A 34 -4.42 -2.80 -2.56
CA THR A 34 -3.78 -1.55 -2.10
C THR A 34 -4.00 -1.40 -0.59
N SER A 35 -3.62 -0.28 0.03
CA SER A 35 -3.96 -0.03 1.44
C SER A 35 -5.48 0.08 1.63
N ASP A 36 -6.14 0.81 0.73
CA ASP A 36 -7.53 1.27 0.81
C ASP A 36 -8.51 0.36 0.08
N ARG A 37 -8.04 -0.59 -0.73
CA ARG A 37 -8.90 -1.43 -1.57
C ARG A 37 -8.36 -2.85 -1.69
N HIS A 38 -9.27 -3.80 -1.71
CA HIS A 38 -9.03 -5.16 -2.17
C HIS A 38 -10.10 -5.48 -3.22
N TRP A 39 -9.68 -5.96 -4.38
CA TRP A 39 -10.58 -6.39 -5.43
C TRP A 39 -10.17 -7.77 -5.91
N ALA A 40 -11.13 -8.66 -6.13
CA ALA A 40 -10.90 -9.98 -6.68
C ALA A 40 -12.00 -10.33 -7.67
N SER A 41 -11.66 -11.09 -8.71
CA SER A 41 -12.57 -11.51 -9.76
C SER A 41 -12.17 -12.88 -10.30
N THR A 42 -13.18 -13.68 -10.66
CA THR A 42 -13.02 -14.95 -11.34
C THR A 42 -13.64 -14.83 -12.73
N VAL A 43 -12.91 -15.20 -13.77
CA VAL A 43 -13.41 -15.12 -15.15
C VAL A 43 -13.31 -16.48 -15.81
N THR A 44 -14.44 -16.99 -16.29
CA THR A 44 -14.53 -18.22 -17.07
C THR A 44 -14.66 -17.86 -18.54
N LEU A 45 -13.67 -18.27 -19.33
CA LEU A 45 -13.60 -18.10 -20.78
C LEU A 45 -14.39 -19.19 -21.50
N SER A 46 -15.06 -18.80 -22.58
CA SER A 46 -15.79 -19.75 -23.44
C SER A 46 -14.85 -20.72 -24.15
N LYS A 47 -14.97 -22.03 -23.87
CA LYS A 47 -14.15 -23.08 -24.49
C LYS A 47 -14.33 -23.14 -26.01
N GLY A 48 -13.23 -23.32 -26.73
CA GLY A 48 -13.23 -23.53 -28.18
C GLY A 48 -13.45 -22.26 -29.01
N LEU A 49 -13.70 -21.11 -28.37
CA LEU A 49 -13.85 -19.82 -29.04
C LEU A 49 -12.49 -19.21 -29.44
N ARG A 50 -11.43 -19.50 -28.67
CA ARG A 50 -10.12 -18.87 -28.78
C ARG A 50 -9.00 -19.93 -28.78
N SER A 51 -7.89 -19.59 -29.43
CA SER A 51 -6.63 -20.33 -29.27
C SER A 51 -6.01 -20.05 -27.89
N ARG A 52 -5.04 -20.88 -27.49
CA ARG A 52 -4.27 -20.66 -26.25
C ARG A 52 -3.65 -19.27 -26.17
N ASP A 53 -3.06 -18.79 -27.27
CA ASP A 53 -2.40 -17.48 -27.29
C ASP A 53 -3.43 -16.34 -27.20
N GLN A 54 -4.63 -16.54 -27.77
CA GLN A 54 -5.74 -15.58 -27.66
C GLN A 54 -6.31 -15.52 -26.24
N GLU A 55 -6.46 -16.66 -25.54
CA GLU A 55 -6.88 -16.65 -24.14
C GLU A 55 -5.84 -16.01 -23.22
N GLU A 56 -4.55 -16.24 -23.48
CA GLU A 56 -3.45 -15.59 -22.77
C GLU A 56 -3.46 -14.07 -22.99
N LYS A 57 -3.73 -13.63 -24.21
CA LYS A 57 -3.89 -12.20 -24.53
C LYS A 57 -5.06 -11.61 -23.74
N VAL A 58 -6.26 -12.18 -23.84
CA VAL A 58 -7.46 -11.66 -23.14
C VAL A 58 -7.25 -11.56 -21.63
N SER A 59 -6.69 -12.61 -21.02
CA SER A 59 -6.40 -12.62 -19.58
C SER A 59 -5.32 -11.61 -19.18
N SER A 60 -4.29 -11.41 -20.01
CA SER A 60 -3.27 -10.37 -19.80
C SER A 60 -3.84 -8.96 -19.89
N TYR A 61 -4.72 -8.68 -20.85
CA TYR A 61 -5.41 -7.39 -20.95
C TYR A 61 -6.31 -7.13 -19.74
N PHE A 62 -7.01 -8.16 -19.26
CA PHE A 62 -7.81 -8.06 -18.04
C PHE A 62 -6.96 -7.75 -16.81
N LEU A 63 -5.81 -8.41 -16.68
CA LEU A 63 -4.81 -8.14 -15.64
C LEU A 63 -4.32 -6.68 -15.69
N LEU A 64 -3.92 -6.19 -16.86
CA LEU A 64 -3.45 -4.81 -17.04
C LEU A 64 -4.54 -3.78 -16.70
N LYS A 65 -5.78 -4.04 -17.11
CA LYS A 65 -6.94 -3.21 -16.77
C LYS A 65 -7.17 -3.16 -15.26
N ALA A 66 -7.07 -4.28 -14.56
CA ALA A 66 -7.20 -4.31 -13.11
C ALA A 66 -6.08 -3.53 -12.40
N ILE A 67 -4.84 -3.65 -12.88
CA ILE A 67 -3.69 -2.88 -12.38
C ILE A 67 -3.93 -1.38 -12.60
N ALA A 68 -4.33 -0.98 -13.81
CA ALA A 68 -4.63 0.42 -14.11
C ALA A 68 -5.75 0.99 -13.22
N ASN A 69 -6.83 0.22 -13.05
CA ASN A 69 -7.94 0.57 -12.16
C ASN A 69 -7.51 0.71 -10.70
N ALA A 70 -6.65 -0.19 -10.20
CA ALA A 70 -6.12 -0.11 -8.84
C ALA A 70 -5.18 1.09 -8.66
N CYS A 71 -4.39 1.41 -9.69
CA CYS A 71 -3.53 2.60 -9.74
C CYS A 71 -4.30 3.91 -10.00
N LYS A 72 -5.63 3.86 -10.22
CA LYS A 72 -6.47 5.01 -10.57
C LYS A 72 -5.97 5.75 -11.83
N VAL A 73 -5.33 5.01 -12.73
CA VAL A 73 -4.86 5.52 -14.04
C VAL A 73 -5.98 5.31 -15.04
N SER A 74 -6.37 6.37 -15.72
CA SER A 74 -7.30 6.26 -16.85
C SER A 74 -6.66 5.40 -17.93
N SER A 75 -7.22 4.22 -18.16
CA SER A 75 -6.79 3.33 -19.22
C SER A 75 -7.96 3.00 -20.13
N THR A 76 -7.70 3.04 -21.43
CA THR A 76 -8.66 2.67 -22.47
C THR A 76 -8.39 1.22 -22.91
N PHE A 77 -8.17 0.32 -21.95
CA PHE A 77 -8.07 -1.10 -22.25
C PHE A 77 -9.49 -1.65 -22.39
N ASP A 78 -9.91 -1.89 -23.63
CA ASP A 78 -11.06 -2.74 -23.88
C ASP A 78 -10.67 -4.15 -23.46
N SER A 79 -11.36 -4.66 -22.44
CA SER A 79 -11.28 -6.07 -22.14
C SER A 79 -11.88 -6.78 -23.34
N GLU A 80 -11.06 -7.47 -24.15
CA GLU A 80 -11.48 -8.33 -25.29
C GLU A 80 -12.36 -9.54 -24.84
N LEU A 81 -12.98 -9.43 -23.67
CA LEU A 81 -14.03 -10.30 -23.18
C LEU A 81 -15.27 -10.13 -24.05
N THR A 82 -15.88 -11.26 -24.35
CA THR A 82 -17.14 -11.36 -25.09
C THR A 82 -18.31 -11.48 -24.11
N GLU A 83 -19.53 -11.22 -24.57
CA GLU A 83 -20.74 -11.44 -23.76
C GLU A 83 -20.90 -12.90 -23.28
N SER A 84 -20.20 -13.84 -23.92
CA SER A 84 -20.17 -15.26 -23.55
C SER A 84 -19.15 -15.59 -22.45
N ASP A 85 -18.22 -14.69 -22.14
CA ASP A 85 -17.29 -14.89 -21.03
C ASP A 85 -17.98 -14.51 -19.71
N VAL A 86 -17.95 -15.42 -18.74
CA VAL A 86 -18.66 -15.23 -17.47
C VAL A 86 -17.69 -14.66 -16.45
N VAL A 87 -17.92 -13.40 -16.05
CA VAL A 87 -17.30 -12.82 -14.85
C VAL A 87 -18.11 -13.27 -13.64
N ALA A 88 -17.54 -14.18 -12.86
CA ALA A 88 -18.11 -14.72 -11.64
C ALA A 88 -17.36 -14.20 -10.41
N ASP A 89 -18.02 -14.22 -9.25
CA ASP A 89 -17.41 -13.97 -7.94
C ASP A 89 -16.58 -12.68 -7.86
N GLU A 90 -17.11 -11.59 -8.40
CA GLU A 90 -16.49 -10.27 -8.22
C GLU A 90 -16.69 -9.80 -6.78
N CYS A 91 -15.58 -9.59 -6.08
CA CYS A 91 -15.56 -9.12 -4.70
C CYS A 91 -14.73 -7.85 -4.59
N GLU A 92 -15.37 -6.77 -4.18
CA GLU A 92 -14.70 -5.52 -3.85
C GLU A 92 -14.85 -5.19 -2.37
N ARG A 93 -13.74 -4.83 -1.72
CA ARG A 93 -13.71 -4.34 -0.35
C ARG A 93 -12.96 -3.03 -0.31
N LEU A 94 -13.59 -2.02 0.27
CA LEU A 94 -13.01 -0.72 0.54
C LEU A 94 -12.71 -0.58 2.03
N PHE A 95 -11.54 -0.06 2.33
CA PHE A 95 -11.07 0.19 3.68
C PHE A 95 -10.99 1.71 3.88
N ASP A 96 -11.88 2.23 4.72
CA ASP A 96 -11.76 3.59 5.24
C ASP A 96 -10.60 3.65 6.25
N GLU A 97 -10.34 4.85 6.76
CA GLU A 97 -9.21 5.09 7.65
C GLU A 97 -9.26 4.21 8.91
N ASP A 98 -10.45 4.02 9.48
CA ASP A 98 -10.67 3.24 10.70
C ASP A 98 -10.40 1.77 10.43
N LYS A 99 -10.95 1.21 9.34
CA LYS A 99 -10.67 -0.16 8.92
C LYS A 99 -9.20 -0.41 8.63
N GLU A 100 -8.50 0.54 8.01
CA GLU A 100 -7.05 0.43 7.81
C GLU A 100 -6.29 0.40 9.16
N LEU A 101 -6.74 1.17 10.16
CA LEU A 101 -6.15 1.15 11.50
C LEU A 101 -6.50 -0.13 12.27
N GLU A 102 -7.72 -0.66 12.14
CA GLU A 102 -8.11 -1.96 12.68
C GLU A 102 -7.24 -3.08 12.11
N GLN A 103 -7.01 -3.07 10.78
CA GLN A 103 -6.12 -4.04 10.13
C GLN A 103 -4.70 -3.99 10.70
N LEU A 104 -4.22 -2.81 11.08
CA LEU A 104 -2.90 -2.65 11.65
C LEU A 104 -2.83 -3.11 13.10
N ILE A 105 -3.86 -2.81 13.90
CA ILE A 105 -3.96 -3.27 15.29
C ILE A 105 -4.12 -4.81 15.33
N ASN A 106 -4.78 -5.40 14.33
CA ASN A 106 -4.96 -6.84 14.22
C ASN A 106 -3.80 -7.57 13.50
N GLY A 107 -2.71 -6.88 13.17
CA GLY A 107 -1.53 -7.46 12.50
C GLY A 107 -1.74 -7.90 11.04
N GLN A 108 -2.84 -7.49 10.41
CA GLN A 108 -3.15 -7.79 9.00
C GLN A 108 -2.34 -6.92 8.04
N ILE A 109 -1.92 -5.74 8.47
CA ILE A 109 -0.93 -4.90 7.79
C ILE A 109 0.16 -4.52 8.78
N CYS A 110 1.40 -4.41 8.31
CA CYS A 110 2.54 -4.12 9.19
C CYS A 110 2.71 -2.61 9.45
N PHE A 111 2.21 -1.77 8.55
CA PHE A 111 2.25 -0.32 8.74
C PHE A 111 1.24 0.47 7.93
N LYS A 112 0.94 1.67 8.43
CA LYS A 112 0.18 2.70 7.75
C LYS A 112 0.99 3.99 7.71
N VAL A 113 0.92 4.68 6.57
CA VAL A 113 1.66 5.92 6.30
C VAL A 113 0.72 7.09 6.19
N TYR A 114 1.03 8.15 6.93
CA TYR A 114 0.35 9.43 6.85
C TYR A 114 1.25 10.45 6.15
N PRO A 115 0.94 10.86 4.90
CA PRO A 115 1.69 11.88 4.19
C PRO A 115 1.14 13.27 4.57
N PHE A 116 1.80 13.96 5.48
CA PHE A 116 1.50 15.38 5.73
C PHE A 116 2.22 16.23 4.67
N SER A 117 1.46 16.89 3.80
CA SER A 117 2.02 17.83 2.84
C SER A 117 2.29 19.16 3.54
N SER A 118 3.55 19.54 3.65
CA SER A 118 3.90 20.95 3.89
C SER A 118 4.93 21.42 2.89
N GLY A 119 4.84 22.70 2.54
CA GLY A 119 5.63 23.39 1.55
C GLY A 119 7.12 23.52 1.90
N MET A 120 7.83 24.13 0.95
CA MET A 120 9.29 24.36 0.84
C MET A 120 10.20 23.14 0.58
N TYR A 121 9.90 21.93 1.04
CA TYR A 121 10.63 20.70 0.62
C TYR A 121 9.78 19.77 -0.26
N GLY A 122 8.74 20.31 -0.90
CA GLY A 122 7.71 19.56 -1.62
C GLY A 122 8.13 18.79 -2.88
N ASN A 123 9.42 18.65 -3.18
CA ASN A 123 9.92 18.00 -4.39
C ASN A 123 11.00 16.93 -4.18
N CYS A 124 11.36 16.50 -2.97
CA CYS A 124 12.44 15.49 -2.82
C CYS A 124 12.06 14.06 -3.29
N PHE A 125 10.79 13.79 -3.62
CA PHE A 125 10.39 12.58 -4.34
C PHE A 125 10.23 12.78 -5.86
N ALA A 126 10.38 14.01 -6.35
CA ALA A 126 10.43 14.33 -7.77
C ALA A 126 11.90 14.58 -8.14
N GLU A 127 12.50 13.59 -8.80
CA GLU A 127 13.74 13.72 -9.58
C GLU A 127 14.74 14.73 -9.04
N THR A 128 15.41 14.39 -7.94
CA THR A 128 16.71 14.97 -7.65
C THR A 128 17.75 13.90 -7.86
N ASP A 129 18.40 13.98 -9.03
CA ASP A 129 19.78 13.55 -9.19
C ASP A 129 20.58 13.98 -7.96
N LYS A 130 20.92 13.03 -7.07
CA LYS A 130 22.07 12.98 -6.15
C LYS A 130 21.84 11.97 -5.02
N SER A 131 22.29 10.74 -5.25
CA SER A 131 22.96 9.80 -4.32
C SER A 131 22.57 9.63 -2.82
N ASN A 132 21.56 10.29 -2.25
CA ASN A 132 21.23 10.19 -0.82
C ASN A 132 19.75 10.48 -0.44
N GLY A 133 18.88 10.80 -1.42
CA GLY A 133 17.48 11.22 -1.18
C GLY A 133 16.52 10.13 -0.65
N ASP A 134 16.97 8.88 -0.58
CA ASP A 134 16.15 7.75 -0.10
C ASP A 134 16.31 7.46 1.41
N ARG A 135 17.34 8.04 2.06
CA ARG A 135 17.63 7.73 3.46
C ARG A 135 16.60 8.37 4.37
N LYS A 136 15.92 7.58 5.19
CA LYS A 136 14.97 8.06 6.21
C LYS A 136 15.62 8.08 7.59
N ILE A 137 15.37 9.14 8.36
CA ILE A 137 15.77 9.27 9.76
C ILE A 137 14.50 9.13 10.58
N ILE A 138 14.36 8.03 11.31
CA ILE A 138 13.14 7.70 12.04
C ILE A 138 13.36 7.97 13.52
N LEU A 139 12.58 8.88 14.09
CA LEU A 139 12.51 9.11 15.53
C LEU A 139 11.28 8.40 16.11
N PRO A 140 11.46 7.28 16.83
CA PRO A 140 10.36 6.61 17.51
C PRO A 140 9.94 7.37 18.78
N GLY A 141 8.63 7.41 19.07
CA GLY A 141 8.11 8.06 20.26
C GLY A 141 6.62 7.79 20.50
N SER A 142 6.16 8.01 21.73
CA SER A 142 4.73 7.91 22.06
C SER A 142 3.94 9.18 21.74
N PHE A 143 4.64 10.32 21.60
CA PHE A 143 4.10 11.65 21.28
C PHE A 143 2.79 11.99 22.00
N ASN A 144 2.84 11.92 23.33
CA ASN A 144 1.70 12.06 24.21
C ASN A 144 1.94 13.12 25.30
N PRO A 145 1.91 14.43 24.97
CA PRO A 145 1.80 15.02 23.63
C PRO A 145 3.16 15.23 22.94
N LEU A 146 3.13 15.64 21.68
CA LEU A 146 4.28 16.16 20.94
C LEU A 146 4.73 17.51 21.53
N HIS A 147 6.03 17.75 21.60
CA HIS A 147 6.62 18.94 22.25
C HIS A 147 8.03 19.23 21.72
N ASP A 148 8.57 20.40 22.03
CA ASP A 148 9.87 20.91 21.52
C ASP A 148 11.04 19.94 21.69
N GLY A 149 11.09 19.19 22.79
CA GLY A 149 12.12 18.16 23.00
C GLY A 149 12.17 17.11 21.88
N HIS A 150 11.03 16.68 21.33
CA HIS A 150 10.99 15.74 20.21
C HIS A 150 11.52 16.40 18.92
N LEU A 151 11.17 17.67 18.69
CA LEU A 151 11.59 18.42 17.51
C LEU A 151 13.12 18.62 17.51
N LYS A 152 13.67 19.10 18.63
CA LYS A 152 15.12 19.27 18.81
C LYS A 152 15.89 17.96 18.69
N LEU A 153 15.31 16.85 19.15
CA LEU A 153 15.93 15.54 19.02
C LEU A 153 15.98 15.08 17.57
N LEU A 154 14.92 15.32 16.79
CA LEU A 154 14.89 15.01 15.36
C LEU A 154 15.83 15.92 14.57
N GLU A 155 15.91 17.21 14.91
CA GLU A 155 16.86 18.18 14.34
C GLU A 155 18.31 17.77 14.59
N ALA A 156 18.63 17.37 15.83
CA ALA A 156 19.95 16.86 16.18
C ALA A 156 20.27 15.56 15.43
N ALA A 157 19.33 14.61 15.37
CA ALA A 157 19.50 13.37 14.62
C ALA A 157 19.72 13.62 13.13
N THR A 158 19.00 14.57 12.54
CA THR A 158 19.18 15.02 11.15
C THR A 158 20.55 15.63 10.93
N SER A 159 21.00 16.52 11.82
CA SER A 159 22.33 17.12 11.76
C SER A 159 23.47 16.10 11.82
N ILE A 160 23.27 15.00 12.57
CA ILE A 160 24.26 13.91 12.70
C ILE A 160 24.21 12.97 11.48
N CYS A 161 23.01 12.61 11.03
CA CYS A 161 22.83 11.57 10.01
C CYS A 161 22.91 12.10 8.57
N GLY A 162 23.04 13.42 8.38
CA GLY A 162 23.13 14.10 7.09
C GLY A 162 21.76 14.35 6.46
N ASP A 163 21.71 14.43 5.13
CA ASP A 163 20.54 14.83 4.33
C ASP A 163 19.41 13.78 4.27
N GLY A 164 19.27 12.96 5.32
CA GLY A 164 18.18 12.01 5.43
C GLY A 164 16.85 12.70 5.73
N TYR A 165 15.78 12.11 5.21
CA TYR A 165 14.42 12.61 5.38
C TYR A 165 13.87 12.31 6.77
N PRO A 166 13.55 13.33 7.59
CA PRO A 166 13.11 13.15 8.97
C PRO A 166 11.69 12.58 9.05
N CYS A 167 11.49 11.58 9.92
CA CYS A 167 10.25 10.81 10.07
C CYS A 167 9.97 10.59 11.57
N PHE A 168 8.70 10.62 11.97
CA PHE A 168 8.30 10.18 13.31
C PHE A 168 7.70 8.77 13.26
N GLU A 169 8.01 7.89 14.21
CA GLU A 169 7.36 6.58 14.33
C GLU A 169 6.63 6.49 15.67
N LEU A 170 5.35 6.12 15.62
CA LEU A 170 4.49 5.89 16.78
C LEU A 170 4.00 4.44 16.70
N SER A 171 4.17 3.67 17.77
CA SER A 171 3.75 2.26 17.78
C SER A 171 2.28 2.14 18.18
N ALA A 172 1.49 1.37 17.41
CA ALA A 172 0.09 1.03 17.77
C ALA A 172 0.07 0.08 18.96
N ILE A 173 0.98 -0.88 18.90
CA ILE A 173 1.10 -1.99 19.83
C ILE A 173 2.50 -1.87 20.43
N ASN A 174 2.54 -1.72 21.75
CA ASN A 174 3.79 -1.69 22.51
C ASN A 174 3.82 -2.96 23.37
N ALA A 175 4.98 -3.60 23.52
CA ALA A 175 5.10 -4.81 24.33
C ALA A 175 4.66 -4.61 25.79
N ASP A 176 4.88 -3.40 26.33
CA ASP A 176 4.66 -3.09 27.75
C ASP A 176 3.32 -2.40 28.04
N LYS A 177 2.53 -2.07 27.00
CA LYS A 177 1.28 -1.29 27.14
C LYS A 177 0.16 -1.87 26.28
N PRO A 178 -1.11 -1.73 26.69
CA PRO A 178 -2.22 -2.13 25.83
C PRO A 178 -2.15 -1.39 24.48
N PRO A 179 -2.65 -2.00 23.38
CA PRO A 179 -2.74 -1.34 22.09
C PRO A 179 -3.48 0.00 22.19
N LEU A 180 -3.02 1.00 21.44
CA LEU A 180 -3.70 2.27 21.33
C LEU A 180 -5.04 2.10 20.65
N SER A 181 -6.07 2.77 21.17
CA SER A 181 -7.35 2.82 20.49
C SER A 181 -7.27 3.69 19.23
N ILE A 182 -8.14 3.44 18.26
CA ILE A 182 -8.22 4.22 17.02
C ILE A 182 -8.32 5.73 17.30
N PRO A 183 -9.19 6.22 18.22
CA PRO A 183 -9.23 7.64 18.57
C PRO A 183 -7.90 8.19 19.09
N GLN A 184 -7.18 7.44 19.94
CA GLN A 184 -5.88 7.86 20.47
C GLN A 184 -4.82 7.95 19.37
N ILE A 185 -4.82 6.99 18.44
CA ILE A 185 -3.91 7.02 17.27
C ILE A 185 -4.18 8.28 16.47
N LYS A 186 -5.45 8.54 16.11
CA LYS A 186 -5.82 9.74 15.33
C LYS A 186 -5.45 11.04 16.04
N GLU A 187 -5.74 11.14 17.34
CA GLU A 187 -5.39 12.31 18.14
C GLU A 187 -3.88 12.60 18.12
N ARG A 188 -3.05 11.57 18.30
CA ARG A 188 -1.58 11.70 18.26
C ARG A 188 -1.07 12.03 16.87
N VAL A 189 -1.66 11.43 15.84
CA VAL A 189 -1.30 11.68 14.44
C VAL A 189 -1.64 13.09 13.99
N MET A 190 -2.79 13.65 14.40
CA MET A 190 -3.20 15.01 14.05
C MET A 190 -2.28 16.11 14.61
N GLN A 191 -1.47 15.82 15.63
CA GLN A 191 -0.50 16.79 16.17
C GLN A 191 0.59 17.12 15.15
N PHE A 192 0.95 16.19 14.27
CA PHE A 192 1.97 16.39 13.23
C PHE A 192 1.48 17.25 12.06
N GLU A 193 0.17 17.30 11.83
CA GLU A 193 -0.42 18.18 10.81
C GLU A 193 -0.23 19.67 11.18
N LYS A 194 -0.35 19.98 12.47
CA LYS A 194 -0.29 21.36 12.99
C LYS A 194 1.11 21.97 12.94
N ILE A 195 2.16 21.15 12.96
CA ILE A 195 3.54 21.64 13.08
C ILE A 195 4.08 22.10 11.73
N GLY A 196 3.51 21.67 10.59
CA GLY A 196 3.79 22.25 9.28
C GLY A 196 5.25 22.22 8.82
N GLU A 197 6.18 21.64 9.58
CA GLU A 197 7.58 21.51 9.20
C GLU A 197 7.83 20.09 8.72
N ALA A 198 8.67 19.94 7.70
CA ALA A 198 9.22 18.70 7.16
C ALA A 198 8.26 17.50 7.10
N SER A 199 7.67 17.31 5.92
CA SER A 199 7.00 16.10 5.45
C SER A 199 7.25 14.83 6.30
N TYR A 200 6.47 14.64 7.36
CA TYR A 200 6.71 13.52 8.27
C TYR A 200 6.04 12.28 7.71
N PHE A 201 6.83 11.26 7.39
CA PHE A 201 6.34 9.91 7.19
C PHE A 201 6.14 9.29 8.57
N TYR A 202 4.88 8.96 8.88
CA TYR A 202 4.57 8.24 10.10
C TYR A 202 4.35 6.75 9.84
N LYS A 203 5.12 5.89 10.51
CA LYS A 203 4.93 4.43 10.52
C LYS A 203 4.23 4.03 11.81
N LEU A 204 3.01 3.51 11.71
CA LEU A 204 2.38 2.77 12.80
C LEU A 204 2.81 1.30 12.65
N SER A 205 3.38 0.65 13.66
CA SER A 205 3.89 -0.73 13.54
C SER A 205 3.40 -1.64 14.68
N GLU A 206 3.23 -2.93 14.36
CA GLU A 206 3.13 -4.00 15.36
C GLU A 206 4.55 -4.34 15.80
N VAL A 207 4.83 -4.19 17.11
CA VAL A 207 6.03 -4.64 17.85
C VAL A 207 7.29 -4.87 16.99
N LEU A 208 8.21 -3.89 16.98
CA LEU A 208 9.55 -4.06 16.40
C LEU A 208 10.37 -5.19 17.09
N MET A 209 9.96 -5.67 18.26
CA MET A 209 10.77 -6.55 19.11
C MET A 209 11.16 -7.90 18.49
N TYR A 210 10.43 -8.40 17.49
CA TYR A 210 10.76 -9.68 16.84
C TYR A 210 11.65 -9.56 15.58
N MET A 211 11.84 -8.37 15.01
CA MET A 211 12.67 -8.21 13.81
C MET A 211 14.13 -7.84 14.09
N TRP A 212 14.46 -7.34 15.29
CA TRP A 212 15.83 -6.90 15.62
C TRP A 212 16.67 -7.96 16.35
N TRP A 213 16.08 -9.10 16.77
CA TRP A 213 16.79 -10.17 17.50
C TRP A 213 17.14 -11.41 16.65
N GLN A 214 17.04 -11.31 15.31
CA GLN A 214 17.43 -12.39 14.38
C GLN A 214 18.70 -12.08 13.56
N PHE A 215 19.58 -11.21 14.06
CA PHE A 215 20.95 -11.07 13.57
C PHE A 215 21.93 -11.11 14.73
#